data_AF-A0A9W7LB63-F1
#
_entry.id   AF-A0A9W7LB63-F1
#
_cell.length_a   1.000
_cell.length_b   1.000
_cell.length_c   1.000
_cell.angle_alpha   90.00
_cell.angle_beta   90.00
_cell.angle_gamma   90.00
#
_symmetry.space_group_name_H-M   'P 1'
#
loop_
_entity.id
_entity.type
_entity.pdbx_description
1 polymer ?
#
loop_
_entity_poly.entity_id
_entity_poly.type
_entity_poly.pdbx_seq_one_letter_code
_entity_poly.pdbx_strand_id
1 'polypeptide(L)'
;MEDWTQIHWGTIICDILTFLLLLSLIFYILRRLFPTRTFLPLLPLLGIVLSTYALYIESSHLLPSYTGALCDIEIPILEIHASCTSTLTSPESHVLSYLGVVPPSSPLDVPNAFLGLLYYSAVLLVGYLPIPRTAKSTFMNAATTLALIMSVYLLRVLYVKGDVCLLCGTTHVINAALWVTRGRGGWIGEGGGEEEVNKDKRKKE
;
A
#
# COMPACT_ATOMS: atom_id res chain seq x y z
N MET A 1 -15.54 29.70 8.98
CA MET A 1 -16.07 29.14 7.72
C MET A 1 -15.16 29.64 6.63
N GLU A 2 -14.12 28.88 6.34
CA GLU A 2 -13.19 29.19 5.24
C GLU A 2 -13.88 28.93 3.91
N ASP A 3 -13.62 29.85 2.98
CA ASP A 3 -14.35 30.05 1.74
C ASP A 3 -13.82 29.07 0.66
N TRP A 4 -14.61 28.04 0.35
CA TRP A 4 -14.27 27.00 -0.64
C TRP A 4 -14.47 27.45 -2.11
N THR A 5 -14.67 28.75 -2.38
CA THR A 5 -15.09 29.23 -3.71
C THR A 5 -13.95 29.70 -4.64
N GLN A 6 -12.68 29.67 -4.20
CA GLN A 6 -11.53 29.95 -5.07
C GLN A 6 -10.72 28.68 -5.37
N ILE A 7 -11.38 27.70 -5.98
CA ILE A 7 -10.73 26.55 -6.61
C ILE A 7 -9.98 27.07 -7.84
N HIS A 8 -8.68 27.37 -7.70
CA HIS A 8 -7.80 27.69 -8.82
C HIS A 8 -7.63 26.44 -9.71
N TRP A 9 -8.53 26.26 -10.68
CA TRP A 9 -8.47 25.17 -11.65
C TRP A 9 -7.10 25.04 -12.33
N GLY A 10 -6.39 26.16 -12.52
CA GLY A 10 -5.03 26.16 -13.08
C GLY A 10 -3.99 25.45 -12.20
N THR A 11 -4.01 25.61 -10.88
CA THR A 11 -3.08 24.92 -9.98
C THR A 11 -3.47 23.45 -9.85
N ILE A 12 -4.76 23.13 -9.78
CA ILE A 12 -5.25 21.75 -9.72
C ILE A 12 -4.91 20.97 -11.00
N ILE A 13 -5.09 21.57 -12.17
CA ILE A 13 -4.73 20.92 -13.44
C ILE A 13 -3.22 20.72 -13.54
N CYS A 14 -2.42 21.70 -13.10
CA CYS A 14 -0.97 21.56 -13.05
C CYS A 14 -0.56 20.43 -12.09
N ASP A 15 -1.12 20.40 -10.88
CA ASP A 15 -0.89 19.35 -9.89
C ASP A 15 -1.29 17.97 -10.42
N ILE A 16 -2.42 17.87 -11.12
CA ILE A 16 -2.86 16.61 -11.76
C ILE A 16 -1.88 16.20 -12.86
N LEU A 17 -1.45 17.11 -13.72
CA LEU A 17 -0.55 16.80 -14.83
C LEU A 17 0.84 16.40 -14.32
N THR A 18 1.38 17.14 -13.35
CA THR A 18 2.65 16.82 -12.69
C THR A 18 2.54 15.49 -11.94
N PHE A 19 1.41 15.23 -11.27
CA PHE A 19 1.14 13.95 -10.61
C PHE A 19 1.05 12.79 -11.59
N LEU A 20 0.40 12.98 -12.75
CA LEU A 20 0.32 11.97 -13.81
C LEU A 20 1.70 11.71 -14.44
N LEU A 21 2.52 12.74 -14.66
CA LEU A 21 3.88 12.60 -15.18
C LEU A 21 4.80 11.90 -14.17
N LEU A 22 4.72 12.27 -12.89
CA LEU A 22 5.45 11.60 -11.82
C LEU A 22 5.02 10.14 -11.67
N LEU A 23 3.72 9.85 -11.67
CA LEU A 23 3.20 8.49 -11.69
C LEU A 23 3.75 7.72 -12.90
N SER A 24 3.74 8.32 -14.09
CA SER A 24 4.24 7.70 -15.32
C SER A 24 5.73 7.39 -15.24
N LEU A 25 6.55 8.31 -14.70
CA LEU A 25 7.98 8.13 -14.49
C LEU A 25 8.26 7.07 -13.41
N ILE A 26 7.55 7.12 -12.28
CA ILE A 26 7.62 6.13 -11.21
C ILE A 26 7.25 4.76 -11.79
N PHE A 27 6.18 4.65 -12.57
CA PHE A 27 5.79 3.40 -13.21
C PHE A 27 6.83 2.88 -14.19
N TYR A 28 7.45 3.76 -14.98
CA TYR A 28 8.54 3.39 -15.88
C TYR A 28 9.76 2.86 -15.11
N ILE A 29 10.18 3.56 -14.05
CA ILE A 29 11.31 3.17 -13.19
C ILE A 29 11.02 1.86 -12.46
N LEU A 30 9.85 1.73 -11.84
CA LEU A 30 9.42 0.51 -11.14
C LEU A 30 9.36 -0.69 -12.11
N ARG A 31 8.86 -0.51 -13.33
CA ARG A 31 8.86 -1.57 -14.36
C ARG A 31 10.26 -2.06 -14.71
N ARG A 32 11.26 -1.20 -14.62
CA ARG A 32 12.66 -1.52 -14.92
C ARG A 32 13.37 -2.14 -13.72
N LEU A 33 13.05 -1.71 -12.50
CA LEU A 33 13.71 -2.15 -11.27
C LEU A 33 13.20 -3.49 -10.71
N PHE A 34 11.96 -3.89 -11.00
CA PHE A 34 11.36 -5.09 -10.41
C PHE A 34 11.12 -6.22 -11.44
N PRO A 35 12.07 -7.16 -11.62
CA PRO A 35 11.86 -8.40 -12.37
C PRO A 35 10.74 -9.25 -11.74
N THR A 36 9.77 -9.66 -12.53
CA THR A 36 8.44 -10.10 -12.08
C THR A 36 8.36 -11.44 -11.34
N ARG A 37 9.34 -12.34 -11.47
CA ARG A 37 9.19 -13.74 -11.01
C ARG A 37 9.66 -14.03 -9.59
N THR A 38 10.72 -13.36 -9.10
CA THR A 38 11.34 -13.66 -7.80
C THR A 38 10.99 -12.65 -6.71
N PHE A 39 10.75 -11.39 -7.08
CA PHE A 39 10.50 -10.32 -6.11
C PHE A 39 9.03 -10.22 -5.67
N LEU A 40 8.12 -10.84 -6.41
CA LEU A 40 6.69 -10.71 -6.19
C LEU A 40 6.18 -11.23 -4.83
N PRO A 41 6.64 -12.36 -4.27
CA PRO A 41 6.24 -12.77 -2.92
C PRO A 41 6.95 -11.98 -1.82
N LEU A 42 8.09 -11.35 -2.10
CA LEU A 42 8.84 -10.56 -1.11
C LEU A 42 8.15 -9.23 -0.79
N LEU A 43 7.51 -8.60 -1.80
CA LEU A 43 6.76 -7.35 -1.63
C LEU A 43 5.61 -7.44 -0.60
N PRO A 44 4.67 -8.39 -0.69
CA PRO A 44 3.61 -8.52 0.32
C PRO A 44 4.14 -9.00 1.68
N LEU A 45 5.20 -9.82 1.72
CA LEU A 45 5.85 -10.18 3.00
C LEU A 45 6.43 -8.94 3.70
N LEU A 46 7.13 -8.08 2.96
CA LEU A 46 7.63 -6.81 3.49
C LEU A 46 6.47 -5.91 3.92
N GLY A 47 5.39 -5.86 3.13
CA GLY A 47 4.16 -5.16 3.49
C GLY A 47 3.56 -5.62 4.81
N ILE A 48 3.48 -6.95 5.04
CA ILE A 48 3.03 -7.54 6.31
C ILE A 48 3.91 -7.05 7.47
N VAL A 49 5.24 -7.15 7.35
CA VAL A 49 6.18 -6.72 8.39
C VAL A 49 6.00 -5.24 8.73
N LEU A 50 5.90 -4.37 7.71
CA LEU A 50 5.70 -2.94 7.89
C LEU A 50 4.33 -2.63 8.53
N SER A 51 3.27 -3.31 8.11
CA SER A 51 1.93 -3.17 8.69
C SER A 51 1.88 -3.64 10.14
N THR A 52 2.53 -4.76 10.48
CA THR A 52 2.65 -5.22 11.87
C THR A 52 3.44 -4.23 12.72
N TYR A 53 4.51 -3.65 12.18
CA TYR A 53 5.29 -2.63 12.88
C TYR A 53 4.49 -1.33 13.11
N ALA A 54 3.69 -0.89 12.13
CA ALA A 54 2.77 0.23 12.31
C ALA A 54 1.77 -0.04 13.44
N LEU A 55 1.16 -1.23 13.46
CA LEU A 55 0.24 -1.63 14.53
C LEU A 55 0.93 -1.65 15.90
N TYR A 56 2.20 -2.07 15.95
CA TYR A 56 2.98 -2.02 17.17
C TYR A 56 3.18 -0.58 17.66
N ILE A 57 3.54 0.36 16.77
CA ILE A 57 3.69 1.79 17.13
C ILE A 57 2.36 2.34 17.65
N GLU A 58 1.28 2.11 16.91
CA GLU A 58 -0.04 2.62 17.22
C GLU A 58 -0.64 2.02 18.50
N SER A 59 -0.30 0.79 18.86
CA SER A 59 -0.72 0.22 20.15
C SER A 59 0.20 0.64 21.31
N SER A 60 1.49 0.84 21.02
CA SER A 60 2.50 1.09 22.06
C SER A 60 2.63 2.57 22.44
N HIS A 61 2.19 3.52 21.59
CA HIS A 61 2.35 4.95 21.88
C HIS A 61 1.64 5.42 23.17
N LEU A 62 0.68 4.63 23.67
CA LEU A 62 -0.03 4.88 24.92
C LEU A 62 0.70 4.37 26.17
N LEU A 63 1.78 3.59 26.00
CA LEU A 63 2.53 3.00 27.12
C LEU A 63 3.59 3.98 27.64
N PRO A 64 3.75 4.11 28.97
CA PRO A 64 4.76 5.01 29.55
C PRO A 64 6.20 4.56 29.26
N SER A 65 6.41 3.31 28.87
CA SER A 65 7.72 2.76 28.48
C SER A 65 8.06 2.96 27.00
N TYR A 66 7.18 3.58 26.22
CA TYR A 66 7.39 3.80 24.80
C TYR A 66 8.35 4.95 24.55
N THR A 67 9.46 4.67 23.87
CA THR A 67 10.56 5.64 23.64
C THR A 67 10.52 6.29 22.25
N GLY A 68 9.37 6.25 21.56
CA GLY A 68 9.23 6.75 20.18
C GLY A 68 9.46 5.67 19.12
N ALA A 69 9.03 5.92 17.89
CA ALA A 69 9.19 4.97 16.79
C ALA A 69 10.62 5.03 16.25
N LEU A 70 11.14 3.89 15.77
CA LEU A 70 12.44 3.83 15.09
C LEU A 70 12.47 4.65 13.80
N CYS A 71 11.29 4.94 13.24
CA CYS A 71 11.14 5.76 12.05
C CYS A 71 10.73 7.21 12.34
N ASP A 72 10.70 7.63 13.61
CA ASP A 72 10.71 9.05 13.96
C ASP A 72 12.15 9.56 13.85
N ILE A 73 12.46 10.23 12.74
CA ILE A 73 13.81 10.69 12.44
C ILE A 73 13.76 12.19 12.18
N GLU A 74 14.56 12.92 12.94
CA GLU A 74 14.91 14.31 12.63
C GLU A 74 16.14 14.27 11.74
N ILE A 75 16.03 14.70 10.48
CA ILE A 75 17.17 14.80 9.56
C ILE A 75 17.63 16.27 9.56
N PRO A 76 18.62 16.66 10.39
CA PRO A 76 19.01 18.06 10.57
C PRO A 76 19.62 18.69 9.30
N ILE A 77 20.01 17.89 8.32
CA ILE A 77 20.63 18.34 7.06
C ILE A 77 19.57 18.84 6.05
N LEU A 78 18.31 18.45 6.22
CA LEU A 78 17.23 18.70 5.25
C LEU A 78 16.06 19.52 5.84
N GLU A 79 16.12 19.89 7.13
CA GLU A 79 15.02 20.53 7.89
C GLU A 79 13.67 19.81 7.74
N ILE A 80 13.70 18.48 7.53
CA ILE A 80 12.48 17.65 7.44
C ILE A 80 12.33 16.87 8.75
N HIS A 81 11.21 17.13 9.44
CA HIS A 81 10.76 16.33 10.57
C HIS A 81 9.90 15.19 10.03
N ALA A 82 10.44 13.97 10.06
CA ALA A 82 9.69 12.79 9.66
C ALA A 82 9.20 12.06 10.91
N SER A 83 7.88 12.13 11.21
CA SER A 83 7.29 11.39 12.33
C SER A 83 6.22 10.40 11.85
N CYS A 84 6.57 9.12 11.97
CA CYS A 84 5.64 8.02 11.82
C CYS A 84 4.59 8.04 12.93
N THR A 85 4.99 8.31 14.18
CA THR A 85 4.10 8.26 15.33
C THR A 85 2.98 9.29 15.19
N SER A 86 3.31 10.56 14.90
CA SER A 86 2.31 11.62 14.65
C SER A 86 1.30 11.22 13.56
N THR A 87 1.80 10.68 12.45
CA THR A 87 0.97 10.29 11.31
C THR A 87 0.05 9.11 11.67
N LEU A 88 0.58 8.09 12.36
CA LEU A 88 -0.13 6.85 12.67
C LEU A 88 -1.14 7.00 13.81
N THR A 89 -0.96 7.97 14.71
CA THR A 89 -1.92 8.24 15.80
C THR A 89 -3.00 9.26 15.43
N SER A 90 -3.01 9.72 14.18
CA SER A 90 -3.93 10.76 13.74
C SER A 90 -5.28 10.20 13.30
N PRO A 91 -6.38 10.98 13.30
CA PRO A 91 -7.71 10.48 12.93
C PRO A 91 -7.79 9.83 11.54
N GLU A 92 -6.95 10.27 10.61
CA GLU A 92 -6.86 9.76 9.23
C GLU A 92 -6.19 8.39 9.15
N SER A 93 -5.54 7.93 10.23
CA SER A 93 -5.06 6.56 10.37
C SER A 93 -6.23 5.56 10.49
N HIS A 94 -7.46 6.02 10.72
CA HIS A 94 -8.69 5.22 10.73
C HIS A 94 -9.60 5.59 9.55
N VAL A 95 -9.22 5.22 8.32
CA VAL A 95 -9.86 5.74 7.10
C VAL A 95 -11.35 5.39 6.98
N LEU A 96 -11.77 4.24 7.50
CA LEU A 96 -13.18 3.80 7.47
C LEU A 96 -14.08 4.74 8.28
N SER A 97 -13.65 5.09 9.48
CA SER A 97 -14.36 6.00 10.36
C SER A 97 -14.21 7.45 9.92
N TYR A 98 -13.02 7.82 9.42
CA TYR A 98 -12.75 9.14 8.88
C TYR A 98 -13.64 9.48 7.69
N LEU A 99 -13.88 8.52 6.79
CA LEU A 99 -14.80 8.68 5.66
C LEU A 99 -16.29 8.57 6.04
N GLY A 100 -16.61 8.34 7.32
CA GLY A 100 -17.97 8.17 7.80
C GLY A 100 -18.66 6.90 7.31
N VAL A 101 -17.90 5.92 6.79
CA VAL A 101 -18.43 4.61 6.39
C VAL A 101 -18.87 3.81 7.62
N VAL A 102 -18.17 4.03 8.72
CA VAL A 102 -18.33 3.30 9.98
C VAL A 102 -18.39 4.31 11.14
N PRO A 103 -19.22 4.08 12.18
CA PRO A 103 -19.21 4.91 13.36
C PRO A 103 -17.85 4.86 14.08
N PRO A 104 -17.32 6.00 14.57
CA PRO A 104 -16.15 6.01 15.44
C PRO A 104 -16.38 5.08 16.64
N SER A 105 -15.35 4.36 17.09
CA SER A 105 -15.39 3.37 18.18
C SER A 105 -16.17 2.07 17.93
N SER A 106 -16.69 1.85 16.73
CA SER A 106 -17.27 0.55 16.38
C SER A 106 -16.16 -0.53 16.23
N PRO A 107 -16.48 -1.83 16.27
CA PRO A 107 -15.48 -2.88 16.03
C PRO A 107 -14.87 -2.87 14.61
N LEU A 108 -15.47 -2.12 13.68
CA LEU A 108 -14.91 -1.89 12.33
C LEU A 108 -14.07 -0.60 12.24
N ASP A 109 -13.94 0.14 13.34
CA ASP A 109 -13.04 1.28 13.46
C ASP A 109 -11.59 0.79 13.63
N VAL A 110 -11.07 0.21 12.55
CA VAL A 110 -9.75 -0.40 12.52
C VAL A 110 -8.72 0.54 11.90
N PRO A 111 -7.48 0.48 12.37
CA PRO A 111 -6.43 1.29 11.80
C PRO A 111 -6.06 0.85 10.38
N ASN A 112 -5.58 1.80 9.58
CA ASN A 112 -5.13 1.59 8.21
C ASN A 112 -4.01 0.54 8.15
N ALA A 113 -3.17 0.47 9.19
CA ALA A 113 -2.15 -0.55 9.33
C ALA A 113 -2.73 -1.97 9.36
N PHE A 114 -3.89 -2.16 10.02
CA PHE A 114 -4.60 -3.43 10.04
C PHE A 114 -5.22 -3.77 8.68
N LEU A 115 -5.79 -2.78 7.99
CA LEU A 115 -6.28 -2.96 6.62
C LEU A 115 -5.15 -3.35 5.66
N GLY A 116 -3.98 -2.74 5.81
CA GLY A 116 -2.77 -3.10 5.08
C GLY A 116 -2.34 -4.55 5.36
N LEU A 117 -2.33 -4.96 6.63
CA LEU A 117 -2.02 -6.33 7.03
C LEU A 117 -2.95 -7.35 6.36
N LEU A 118 -4.27 -7.08 6.38
CA LEU A 118 -5.26 -7.92 5.69
C LEU A 118 -5.02 -7.97 4.19
N TYR A 119 -4.78 -6.81 3.57
CA TYR A 119 -4.51 -6.70 2.14
C TYR A 119 -3.29 -7.53 1.71
N TYR A 120 -2.13 -7.32 2.35
CA TYR A 120 -0.91 -8.03 1.98
C TYR A 120 -1.01 -9.52 2.25
N SER A 121 -1.68 -9.92 3.34
CA SER A 121 -1.95 -11.32 3.66
C SER A 121 -2.83 -11.98 2.60
N ALA A 122 -3.90 -11.30 2.16
CA ALA A 122 -4.80 -11.81 1.13
C ALA A 122 -4.10 -11.93 -0.23
N VAL A 123 -3.30 -10.93 -0.62
CA VAL A 123 -2.48 -10.97 -1.84
C VAL A 123 -1.49 -12.14 -1.80
N LEU A 124 -0.80 -12.35 -0.68
CA LEU A 124 0.11 -13.47 -0.53
C LEU A 124 -0.65 -14.81 -0.61
N LEU A 125 -1.73 -14.96 0.15
CA LEU A 125 -2.51 -16.21 0.23
C LEU A 125 -3.12 -16.58 -1.11
N VAL A 126 -3.80 -15.65 -1.79
CA VAL A 126 -4.36 -15.88 -3.14
C VAL A 126 -3.25 -16.20 -4.15
N GLY A 127 -2.02 -15.74 -3.91
CA GLY A 127 -0.82 -16.16 -4.61
C GLY A 127 -0.55 -17.66 -4.56
N TYR A 128 -0.92 -18.35 -3.49
CA TYR A 128 -0.64 -19.78 -3.29
C TYR A 128 -1.88 -20.69 -3.33
N LEU A 129 -3.09 -20.13 -3.24
CA LEU A 129 -4.31 -20.93 -3.30
C LEU A 129 -4.52 -21.59 -4.68
N PRO A 130 -4.99 -22.85 -4.74
CA PRO A 130 -5.28 -23.57 -5.98
C PRO A 130 -6.64 -23.15 -6.56
N ILE A 131 -6.81 -21.85 -6.83
CA ILE A 131 -8.03 -21.28 -7.43
C ILE A 131 -7.86 -21.02 -8.93
N PRO A 132 -8.95 -20.91 -9.72
CA PRO A 132 -8.86 -20.62 -11.14
C PRO A 132 -8.06 -19.35 -11.43
N ARG A 133 -7.21 -19.39 -12.47
CA ARG A 133 -6.37 -18.24 -12.90
C ARG A 133 -7.19 -16.97 -13.13
N THR A 134 -8.39 -17.11 -13.69
CA THR A 134 -9.32 -16.00 -13.93
C THR A 134 -9.77 -15.36 -12.62
N ALA A 135 -10.20 -16.15 -11.63
CA ALA A 135 -10.60 -15.65 -10.31
C ALA A 135 -9.44 -14.96 -9.59
N LYS A 136 -8.25 -15.56 -9.64
CA LYS A 136 -7.02 -14.99 -9.08
C LYS A 136 -6.66 -13.65 -9.72
N SER A 137 -6.65 -13.59 -11.05
CA SER A 137 -6.36 -12.35 -11.79
C SER A 137 -7.38 -11.27 -11.45
N THR A 138 -8.68 -11.58 -11.46
CA THR A 138 -9.74 -10.62 -11.10
C THR A 138 -9.58 -10.08 -9.68
N PHE A 139 -9.37 -10.96 -8.70
CA PHE A 139 -9.15 -10.55 -7.31
C PHE A 139 -7.94 -9.63 -7.19
N MET A 140 -6.79 -10.04 -7.73
CA MET A 140 -5.56 -9.27 -7.63
C MET A 140 -5.66 -7.92 -8.36
N ASN A 141 -6.36 -7.88 -9.49
CA ASN A 141 -6.65 -6.65 -10.24
C ASN A 141 -7.46 -5.67 -9.40
N ALA A 142 -8.54 -6.14 -8.77
CA ALA A 142 -9.36 -5.32 -7.90
C ALA A 142 -8.57 -4.85 -6.67
N ALA A 143 -7.93 -5.78 -5.95
CA ALA A 143 -7.23 -5.51 -4.70
C ALA A 143 -6.05 -4.53 -4.87
N THR A 144 -5.17 -4.76 -5.86
CA THR A 144 -4.02 -3.86 -6.10
C THR A 144 -4.45 -2.49 -6.61
N THR A 145 -5.52 -2.41 -7.41
CA THR A 145 -6.05 -1.12 -7.89
C THR A 145 -6.65 -0.32 -6.74
N LEU A 146 -7.44 -0.98 -5.89
CA LEU A 146 -7.99 -0.33 -4.69
C LEU A 146 -6.89 0.15 -3.75
N ALA A 147 -5.87 -0.69 -3.49
CA ALA A 147 -4.73 -0.32 -2.64
C ALA A 147 -3.96 0.88 -3.21
N LEU A 148 -3.82 0.98 -4.54
CA LEU A 148 -3.18 2.12 -5.19
C LEU A 148 -4.03 3.40 -5.05
N ILE A 149 -5.34 3.33 -5.27
CA ILE A 149 -6.26 4.46 -5.08
C ILE A 149 -6.17 4.97 -3.63
N MET A 150 -6.23 4.06 -2.65
CA MET A 150 -6.09 4.41 -1.23
C MET A 150 -4.71 5.00 -0.92
N SER A 151 -3.64 4.50 -1.54
CA SER A 151 -2.29 5.05 -1.37
C SER A 151 -2.18 6.48 -1.87
N VAL A 152 -2.78 6.78 -3.03
CA VAL A 152 -2.82 8.15 -3.57
C VAL A 152 -3.62 9.08 -2.66
N TYR A 153 -4.75 8.61 -2.14
CA TYR A 153 -5.56 9.36 -1.19
C TYR A 153 -4.77 9.69 0.08
N LEU A 154 -4.12 8.69 0.70
CA LEU A 154 -3.34 8.91 1.91
C LEU A 154 -2.12 9.81 1.65
N LEU A 155 -1.43 9.66 0.51
CA LEU A 155 -0.36 10.60 0.13
C LEU A 155 -0.84 12.05 0.07
N ARG A 156 -2.06 12.30 -0.45
CA ARG A 156 -2.67 13.63 -0.44
C ARG A 156 -2.92 14.13 0.98
N VAL A 157 -3.43 13.27 1.88
CA VAL A 157 -3.64 13.62 3.29
C VAL A 157 -2.31 14.00 3.97
N LEU A 158 -1.25 13.22 3.77
CA LEU A 158 0.08 13.53 4.31
C LEU A 158 0.61 14.87 3.77
N TYR A 159 0.44 15.12 2.47
CA TYR A 159 0.85 16.37 1.84
C TYR A 159 0.13 17.59 2.46
N VAL A 160 -1.18 17.48 2.70
CA VAL A 160 -1.97 18.55 3.33
C VAL A 160 -1.56 18.77 4.78
N LYS A 161 -1.17 17.73 5.51
CA LYS A 161 -0.66 17.85 6.88
C LYS A 161 0.75 18.45 6.96
N GLY A 162 1.53 18.38 5.88
CA GLY A 162 2.93 18.77 5.89
C GLY A 162 3.85 17.80 6.65
N ASP A 163 3.34 16.62 7.02
CA ASP A 163 4.09 15.59 7.73
C ASP A 163 4.71 14.57 6.75
N VAL A 164 5.91 14.11 7.06
CA VAL A 164 6.59 13.05 6.29
C VAL A 164 6.62 11.76 7.10
N CYS A 165 6.02 10.70 6.57
CA CYS A 165 6.04 9.37 7.18
C CYS A 165 6.80 8.40 6.27
N LEU A 166 8.03 8.02 6.68
CA LEU A 166 8.86 7.08 5.92
C LEU A 166 8.16 5.73 5.72
N LEU A 167 7.52 5.22 6.78
CA LEU A 167 6.80 3.96 6.74
C LEU A 167 5.65 4.00 5.71
N CYS A 168 4.87 5.07 5.72
CA CYS A 168 3.77 5.30 4.79
C CYS A 168 4.30 5.39 3.35
N GLY A 169 5.37 6.18 3.13
CA GLY A 169 6.06 6.26 1.84
C GLY A 169 6.50 4.88 1.32
N THR A 170 7.11 4.05 2.16
CA THR A 170 7.53 2.69 1.77
C THR A 170 6.35 1.79 1.40
N THR A 171 5.24 1.83 2.16
CA THR A 171 4.06 1.03 1.84
C THR A 171 3.37 1.48 0.56
N HIS A 172 3.36 2.79 0.26
CA HIS A 172 2.88 3.31 -1.02
C HIS A 172 3.73 2.83 -2.21
N VAL A 173 5.06 2.78 -2.05
CA VAL A 173 5.97 2.22 -3.06
C VAL A 173 5.70 0.74 -3.28
N ILE A 174 5.51 -0.04 -2.21
CA ILE A 174 5.16 -1.47 -2.31
C ILE A 174 3.83 -1.68 -3.06
N ASN A 175 2.79 -0.91 -2.72
CA ASN A 175 1.50 -0.98 -3.39
C ASN A 175 1.60 -0.65 -4.90
N ALA A 176 2.36 0.40 -5.24
CA ALA A 176 2.62 0.75 -6.63
C ALA A 176 3.38 -0.37 -7.36
N ALA A 177 4.40 -0.96 -6.74
CA ALA A 177 5.15 -2.07 -7.30
C ALA A 177 4.25 -3.29 -7.58
N LEU A 178 3.41 -3.68 -6.61
CA LEU A 178 2.44 -4.77 -6.75
C LEU A 178 1.46 -4.53 -7.90
N TRP A 179 0.96 -3.31 -8.03
CA TRP A 179 0.05 -2.92 -9.12
C TRP A 179 0.72 -2.91 -10.50
N VAL A 180 2.02 -2.59 -10.58
CA VAL A 180 2.79 -2.63 -11.83
C VAL A 180 3.08 -4.06 -12.27
N THR A 181 3.50 -4.92 -11.34
CA THR A 181 3.91 -6.29 -11.63
C THR A 181 2.75 -7.15 -12.15
N ARG A 182 1.53 -6.85 -11.71
CA ARG A 182 0.26 -7.35 -12.25
C ARG A 182 0.17 -7.29 -13.78
N GLY A 183 0.51 -6.14 -14.36
CA GLY A 183 0.34 -5.89 -15.80
C GLY A 183 1.26 -6.70 -16.71
N ARG A 184 2.17 -7.49 -16.13
CA ARG A 184 3.18 -8.28 -16.84
C ARG A 184 2.87 -9.78 -16.85
N GLY A 185 1.69 -10.19 -16.39
CA GLY A 185 1.21 -11.58 -16.49
C GLY A 185 2.03 -12.60 -15.69
N GLY A 186 2.77 -12.16 -14.67
CA GLY A 186 3.48 -13.05 -13.75
C GLY A 186 2.92 -12.88 -12.37
N TRP A 187 1.94 -13.69 -11.97
CA TRP A 187 1.50 -13.75 -10.58
C TRP A 187 2.24 -14.84 -9.80
N ILE A 188 2.24 -14.68 -8.47
CA ILE A 188 2.77 -15.67 -7.53
C ILE A 188 2.16 -17.04 -7.87
N GLY A 189 2.96 -18.09 -8.02
CA GLY A 189 2.47 -19.46 -8.21
C GLY A 189 2.04 -19.88 -9.63
N GLU A 190 2.10 -19.00 -10.65
CA GLU A 190 1.70 -19.38 -12.02
C GLU A 190 2.67 -20.35 -12.72
N GLY A 191 3.90 -20.50 -12.21
CA GLY A 191 4.94 -21.34 -12.81
C GLY A 191 4.93 -22.82 -12.41
N GLY A 192 4.11 -23.24 -11.44
CA GLY A 192 4.17 -24.62 -10.89
C GLY A 192 3.10 -25.58 -11.42
N GLY A 193 1.87 -25.11 -11.66
CA GLY A 193 0.74 -26.00 -11.93
C GLY A 193 0.61 -26.50 -13.38
N GLU A 194 1.11 -25.73 -14.35
CA GLU A 194 0.95 -26.07 -15.77
C GLU A 194 1.92 -27.19 -16.22
N GLU A 195 3.05 -27.32 -15.53
CA GLU A 195 4.06 -28.34 -15.82
C GLU A 195 3.69 -29.72 -15.26
N GLU A 196 3.03 -29.77 -14.09
CA GLU A 196 2.53 -31.04 -13.52
C GLU A 196 1.29 -31.59 -14.26
N VAL A 197 0.31 -30.74 -14.59
CA VAL A 197 -0.87 -31.17 -15.36
C VAL A 197 -0.46 -31.68 -16.75
N ASN A 198 0.57 -31.08 -17.36
CA ASN A 198 1.09 -31.53 -18.65
C ASN A 198 1.93 -32.81 -18.54
N LYS A 199 2.63 -33.04 -17.41
CA LYS A 199 3.30 -34.32 -17.13
C LYS A 199 2.31 -35.46 -16.90
N ASP A 200 1.18 -35.19 -16.26
CA ASP A 200 0.16 -36.22 -15.99
C ASP A 200 -0.62 -36.61 -17.25
N LYS A 201 -0.83 -35.67 -18.18
CA LYS A 201 -1.37 -35.98 -19.52
C LYS A 201 -0.41 -36.82 -20.36
N ARG A 202 0.89 -36.54 -20.29
CA ARG A 202 1.92 -37.27 -21.06
C ARG A 202 2.24 -38.68 -20.55
N LYS A 203 1.82 -39.03 -19.33
CA LYS A 203 1.92 -40.40 -18.79
C LYS A 203 0.73 -41.29 -19.16
N LYS A 204 -0.31 -40.73 -19.78
CA LYS A 204 -1.54 -41.43 -20.16
C LYS A 204 -1.66 -41.67 -21.68
N GLU A 205 -0.64 -41.29 -22.44
CA GLU A 205 -0.42 -41.61 -23.87
C GLU A 205 0.76 -42.58 -23.98
#